data_AF-A0A2V7KJA8-F1
#
_entry.id   AF-A0A2V7KJA8-F1
#
_cell.length_a   1.000
_cell.length_b   1.000
_cell.length_c   1.000
_cell.angle_alpha   90.00
_cell.angle_beta   90.00
_cell.angle_gamma   90.00
#
_symmetry.space_group_name_H-M   'P 1'
#
loop_
_entity.id
_entity.type
_entity.pdbx_description
1 polymer ?
#
loop_
_entity_poly.entity_id
_entity_poly.type
_entity_poly.pdbx_seq_one_letter_code
_entity_poly.pdbx_strand_id
1 'polypeptide(L)'
;PPTVRVQISGKGSQILKLRSLAGDITRRVPDTLTASNWAIRLDPDEVELSLPKGADVRVMEVRPSEITLALDSVARKEVRIVSLVSVTPDSGQVLHGGLSMTPTKVRLVGPEKSLAAIDSVTTVPMEITNVSGEFSRVVPIDTMPLGIVRLSPKQVTVTGDMGLIAERSFGGIPVETGAGAITSFIVTPPRVSVAVRGPEERVLALTRDSLRVVAHITGATTSGGVARITVIAPRGITARAIPDSVTLRRRSPPPAPRRRG
;
A
#
# COMPACT_ATOMS: atom_id res chain seq x y z
N PRO A 1 -26.44 -26.04 -15.90
CA PRO A 1 -27.00 -26.90 -14.84
C PRO A 1 -27.31 -28.28 -15.43
N PRO A 2 -27.03 -29.39 -14.73
CA PRO A 2 -27.37 -30.72 -15.22
C PRO A 2 -28.90 -30.88 -15.29
N THR A 3 -29.42 -31.34 -16.43
CA THR A 3 -30.83 -31.67 -16.62
C THR A 3 -31.11 -33.07 -16.10
N VAL A 4 -32.07 -33.19 -15.16
CA VAL A 4 -32.46 -34.47 -14.55
C VAL A 4 -33.85 -34.85 -15.05
N ARG A 5 -34.01 -36.09 -15.50
CA ARG A 5 -35.31 -36.65 -15.92
C ARG A 5 -35.80 -37.61 -14.84
N VAL A 6 -37.03 -37.39 -14.38
CA VAL A 6 -37.65 -38.21 -13.34
C VAL A 6 -38.89 -38.89 -13.91
N GLN A 7 -38.98 -40.21 -13.75
CA GLN A 7 -40.15 -41.00 -14.10
C GLN A 7 -40.98 -41.24 -12.85
N ILE A 8 -42.25 -40.84 -12.90
CA ILE A 8 -43.15 -40.82 -11.74
C ILE A 8 -44.38 -41.69 -12.05
N SER A 9 -44.83 -42.51 -11.10
CA SER A 9 -45.99 -43.39 -11.21
C SER A 9 -47.00 -43.13 -10.10
N GLY A 10 -48.28 -43.07 -10.43
CA GLY A 10 -49.38 -42.83 -9.47
C GLY A 10 -50.75 -42.93 -10.13
N LYS A 11 -51.82 -42.64 -9.37
CA LYS A 11 -53.20 -42.63 -9.91
C LYS A 11 -53.33 -41.56 -10.99
N GLY A 12 -53.98 -41.88 -12.12
CA GLY A 12 -54.04 -41.00 -13.30
C GLY A 12 -54.57 -39.58 -13.04
N SER A 13 -55.48 -39.43 -12.06
CA SER A 13 -56.00 -38.13 -11.61
C SER A 13 -55.00 -37.30 -10.80
N GLN A 14 -53.98 -37.92 -10.20
CA GLN A 14 -52.90 -37.24 -9.47
C GLN A 14 -51.71 -36.91 -10.37
N ILE A 15 -51.43 -37.74 -11.40
CA ILE A 15 -50.42 -37.43 -12.43
C ILE A 15 -50.80 -36.16 -13.21
N LEU A 16 -52.09 -35.94 -13.49
CA LEU A 16 -52.56 -34.70 -14.14
C LEU A 16 -52.25 -33.44 -13.32
N LYS A 17 -52.23 -33.53 -11.98
CA LYS A 17 -51.88 -32.42 -11.08
C LYS A 17 -50.39 -32.07 -11.10
N LEU A 18 -49.54 -32.95 -11.63
CA LEU A 18 -48.10 -32.70 -11.79
C LEU A 18 -47.77 -31.97 -13.09
N ARG A 19 -48.71 -31.81 -14.03
CA ARG A 19 -48.46 -31.06 -15.28
C ARG A 19 -48.21 -29.57 -15.07
N SER A 20 -48.70 -29.01 -13.96
CA SER A 20 -48.50 -27.60 -13.59
C SER A 20 -47.26 -27.38 -12.70
N LEU A 21 -46.51 -28.43 -12.37
CA LEU A 21 -45.31 -28.35 -11.56
C LEU A 21 -44.14 -27.92 -12.45
N ALA A 22 -43.69 -26.68 -12.30
CA ALA A 22 -42.34 -26.29 -12.69
C ALA A 22 -41.38 -27.01 -11.74
N GLY A 23 -40.89 -28.17 -12.17
CA GLY A 23 -40.18 -29.13 -11.33
C GLY A 23 -38.78 -28.67 -10.95
N ASP A 24 -38.68 -27.87 -9.90
CA ASP A 24 -37.41 -27.63 -9.22
C ASP A 24 -37.10 -28.84 -8.31
N ILE A 25 -36.07 -29.59 -8.69
CA ILE A 25 -35.53 -30.69 -7.88
C ILE A 25 -34.43 -30.12 -6.99
N THR A 26 -34.65 -30.10 -5.67
CA THR A 26 -33.67 -29.57 -4.72
C THR A 26 -32.97 -30.72 -3.98
N ARG A 27 -31.64 -30.80 -4.07
CA ARG A 27 -30.82 -31.70 -3.26
C ARG A 27 -29.98 -30.86 -2.30
N ARG A 28 -30.10 -31.12 -0.99
CA ARG A 28 -29.21 -30.50 0.01
C ARG A 28 -27.85 -31.16 -0.08
N VAL A 29 -26.81 -30.34 -0.16
CA VAL A 29 -25.43 -30.79 -0.23
C VAL A 29 -24.73 -30.36 1.08
N PRO A 30 -23.98 -31.25 1.76
CA PRO A 30 -23.29 -30.89 3.00
C PRO A 30 -22.21 -29.81 2.79
N ASP A 31 -22.04 -28.91 3.75
CA ASP A 31 -21.03 -27.83 3.69
C ASP A 31 -19.58 -28.31 3.90
N THR A 32 -19.35 -29.60 4.17
CA THR A 32 -18.04 -30.20 4.46
C THR A 32 -17.30 -30.72 3.23
N LEU A 33 -17.82 -30.44 2.04
CA LEU A 33 -17.22 -30.91 0.79
C LEU A 33 -15.85 -30.27 0.55
N THR A 34 -14.83 -31.11 0.58
CA THR A 34 -13.43 -30.69 0.34
C THR A 34 -12.86 -31.31 -0.94
N ALA A 35 -13.55 -32.31 -1.53
CA ALA A 35 -13.10 -33.04 -2.71
C ALA A 35 -13.51 -32.34 -4.01
N SER A 36 -12.63 -32.39 -5.02
CA SER A 36 -12.83 -31.70 -6.30
C SER A 36 -13.91 -32.32 -7.18
N ASN A 37 -14.15 -33.63 -7.05
CA ASN A 37 -15.23 -34.34 -7.73
C ASN A 37 -16.07 -35.07 -6.68
N TRP A 38 -17.36 -34.75 -6.65
CA TRP A 38 -18.32 -35.44 -5.80
C TRP A 38 -19.42 -36.05 -6.66
N ALA A 39 -19.61 -37.35 -6.55
CA ALA A 39 -20.74 -38.02 -7.14
C ALA A 39 -21.95 -37.97 -6.19
N ILE A 40 -22.99 -37.23 -6.59
CA ILE A 40 -24.30 -37.31 -5.93
C ILE A 40 -25.06 -38.45 -6.59
N ARG A 41 -25.33 -39.50 -5.81
CA ARG A 41 -26.29 -40.53 -6.20
C ARG A 41 -27.70 -40.01 -5.96
N LEU A 42 -28.55 -40.13 -6.97
CA LEU A 42 -29.95 -39.71 -6.92
C LEU A 42 -30.82 -40.95 -6.71
N ASP A 43 -31.12 -41.25 -5.45
CA ASP A 43 -32.04 -42.34 -5.12
C ASP A 43 -33.50 -41.87 -5.22
N PRO A 44 -34.38 -42.62 -5.91
CA PRO A 44 -35.79 -42.25 -6.11
C PRO A 44 -36.55 -41.89 -4.83
N ASP A 45 -36.23 -42.54 -3.71
CA ASP A 45 -36.89 -42.34 -2.42
C ASP A 45 -36.41 -41.10 -1.65
N GLU A 46 -35.27 -40.52 -2.07
CA GLU A 46 -34.57 -39.44 -1.37
C GLU A 46 -34.63 -38.10 -2.14
N VAL A 47 -35.31 -38.08 -3.29
CA VAL A 47 -35.60 -36.88 -4.07
C VAL A 47 -36.88 -36.25 -3.55
N GLU A 48 -36.76 -35.17 -2.79
CA GLU A 48 -37.90 -34.33 -2.40
C GLU A 48 -38.45 -33.61 -3.64
N LEU A 49 -39.54 -34.15 -4.20
CA LEU A 49 -40.37 -33.41 -5.14
C LEU A 49 -41.31 -32.51 -4.34
N SER A 50 -41.36 -31.22 -4.67
CA SER A 50 -42.34 -30.28 -4.11
C SER A 50 -43.74 -30.62 -4.65
N LEU A 51 -44.40 -31.64 -4.08
CA LEU A 51 -45.70 -32.11 -4.52
C LEU A 51 -46.84 -31.20 -3.98
N PRO A 52 -47.84 -30.83 -4.79
CA PRO A 52 -49.03 -30.14 -4.30
C PRO A 52 -49.79 -31.02 -3.31
N LYS A 53 -50.38 -30.39 -2.28
CA LYS A 53 -51.11 -31.09 -1.19
C LYS A 53 -52.14 -32.07 -1.77
N GLY A 54 -52.01 -33.36 -1.45
CA GLY A 54 -52.92 -34.43 -1.89
C GLY A 54 -52.53 -35.18 -3.16
N ALA A 55 -51.30 -35.00 -3.67
CA ALA A 55 -50.71 -35.84 -4.72
C ALA A 55 -49.89 -36.98 -4.07
N ASP A 56 -50.36 -38.22 -4.24
CA ASP A 56 -49.68 -39.45 -3.79
C ASP A 56 -49.06 -40.12 -5.02
N VAL A 57 -47.83 -39.73 -5.34
CA VAL A 57 -47.13 -40.14 -6.56
C VAL A 57 -45.74 -40.61 -6.19
N ARG A 58 -45.37 -41.82 -6.62
CA ARG A 58 -44.09 -42.46 -6.30
C ARG A 58 -43.10 -42.25 -7.44
N VAL A 59 -41.90 -41.79 -7.12
CA VAL A 59 -40.79 -41.71 -8.07
C VAL A 59 -40.31 -43.13 -8.36
N MET A 60 -40.35 -43.53 -9.63
CA MET A 60 -39.94 -44.88 -10.05
C MET A 60 -38.48 -44.90 -10.50
N GLU A 61 -38.05 -43.83 -11.16
CA GLU A 61 -36.72 -43.79 -11.75
C GLU A 61 -36.23 -42.34 -11.88
N VAL A 62 -34.94 -42.13 -11.65
CA VAL A 62 -34.26 -40.85 -11.84
C VAL A 62 -33.09 -41.09 -12.79
N ARG A 63 -33.04 -40.35 -13.90
CA ARG A 63 -31.96 -40.43 -14.89
C ARG A 63 -31.31 -39.05 -15.10
N PRO A 64 -29.98 -38.94 -14.99
CA PRO A 64 -29.03 -39.98 -14.58
C PRO A 64 -29.17 -40.33 -13.09
N SER A 65 -28.85 -41.58 -12.70
CA SER A 65 -28.86 -42.03 -11.29
C SER A 65 -27.68 -41.48 -10.49
N GLU A 66 -26.71 -40.87 -11.16
CA GLU A 66 -25.53 -40.26 -10.58
C GLU A 66 -25.23 -38.95 -11.31
N ILE A 67 -24.98 -37.89 -10.54
CA ILE A 67 -24.52 -36.60 -11.03
C ILE A 67 -23.16 -36.33 -10.41
N THR A 68 -22.13 -36.20 -11.24
CA THR A 68 -20.82 -35.73 -10.78
C THR A 68 -20.82 -34.20 -10.72
N LEU A 69 -20.67 -33.66 -9.52
CA LEU A 69 -20.38 -32.26 -9.28
C LEU A 69 -18.86 -32.08 -9.23
N ALA A 70 -18.35 -31.26 -10.14
CA ALA A 70 -17.00 -30.71 -10.00
C ALA A 70 -17.09 -29.48 -9.08
N LEU A 71 -16.53 -29.59 -7.89
CA LEU A 71 -16.46 -28.52 -6.90
C LEU A 71 -15.03 -27.99 -6.90
N ASP A 72 -14.86 -26.66 -6.96
CA ASP A 72 -13.51 -26.12 -6.82
C ASP A 72 -13.04 -26.27 -5.36
N SER A 73 -11.79 -26.68 -5.18
CA SER A 73 -11.13 -26.78 -3.88
C SER A 73 -11.13 -25.41 -3.19
N VAL A 74 -11.60 -25.36 -1.94
CA VAL A 74 -11.54 -24.13 -1.13
C VAL A 74 -10.17 -24.07 -0.45
N ALA A 75 -9.37 -23.09 -0.83
CA ALA A 75 -8.07 -22.84 -0.26
C ALA A 75 -8.06 -21.55 0.58
N ARG A 76 -6.97 -21.34 1.33
CA ARG A 76 -6.71 -20.14 2.12
C ARG A 76 -5.36 -19.56 1.70
N LYS A 77 -5.30 -18.24 1.48
CA LYS A 77 -4.07 -17.54 1.07
C LYS A 77 -3.94 -16.25 1.88
N GLU A 78 -2.74 -15.94 2.38
CA GLU A 78 -2.45 -14.64 2.98
C GLU A 78 -1.70 -13.77 1.99
N VAL A 79 -2.23 -12.56 1.76
CA VAL A 79 -1.65 -11.61 0.79
C VAL A 79 -1.41 -10.26 1.44
N ARG A 80 -0.51 -9.48 0.85
CA ARG A 80 -0.20 -8.12 1.30
C ARG A 80 -1.31 -7.15 0.87
N ILE A 81 -1.53 -6.14 1.71
CA ILE A 81 -2.45 -5.04 1.45
C ILE A 81 -1.66 -3.86 0.92
N VAL A 82 -2.09 -3.29 -0.20
CA VAL A 82 -1.54 -2.08 -0.81
C VAL A 82 -2.50 -0.93 -0.53
N SER A 83 -2.02 0.09 0.18
CA SER A 83 -2.82 1.28 0.46
C SER A 83 -2.88 2.18 -0.77
N LEU A 84 -4.08 2.59 -1.15
CA LEU A 84 -4.35 3.63 -2.16
C LEU A 84 -4.85 4.92 -1.48
N VAL A 85 -4.41 5.17 -0.25
CA VAL A 85 -4.79 6.35 0.52
C VAL A 85 -3.80 7.48 0.25
N SER A 86 -4.30 8.62 -0.21
CA SER A 86 -3.54 9.86 -0.34
C SER A 86 -3.85 10.78 0.85
N VAL A 87 -2.81 11.41 1.40
CA VAL A 87 -2.96 12.37 2.50
C VAL A 87 -2.41 13.72 2.05
N THR A 88 -3.27 14.73 2.11
CA THR A 88 -2.95 16.10 1.76
C THR A 88 -2.89 16.89 3.09
N PRO A 89 -1.68 17.21 3.58
CA PRO A 89 -1.50 17.94 4.84
C PRO A 89 -2.02 19.37 4.72
N ASP A 90 -2.41 19.96 5.85
CA ASP A 90 -2.74 21.38 5.93
C ASP A 90 -1.48 22.25 5.73
N SER A 91 -1.68 23.53 5.39
CA SER A 91 -0.62 24.50 5.20
C SER A 91 0.32 24.55 6.43
N GLY A 92 1.62 24.38 6.18
CA GLY A 92 2.62 24.37 7.24
C GLY A 92 2.77 23.04 7.99
N GLN A 93 2.16 21.94 7.51
CA GLN A 93 2.33 20.62 8.10
C GLN A 93 3.07 19.65 7.18
N VAL A 94 3.71 18.65 7.79
CA VAL A 94 4.41 17.57 7.10
C VAL A 94 4.18 16.25 7.81
N LEU A 95 3.99 15.18 7.03
CA LEU A 95 3.85 13.83 7.54
C LEU A 95 5.14 13.39 8.27
N HIS A 96 5.02 13.11 9.55
CA HIS A 96 6.08 12.62 10.41
C HIS A 96 6.12 11.08 10.33
N GLY A 97 7.30 10.48 10.11
CA GLY A 97 7.48 9.03 10.16
C GLY A 97 6.82 8.20 9.03
N GLY A 98 5.94 8.80 8.21
CA GLY A 98 5.22 8.13 7.14
C GLY A 98 3.84 7.61 7.55
N LEU A 99 3.11 7.02 6.61
CA LEU A 99 1.83 6.35 6.90
C LEU A 99 2.08 4.94 7.40
N SER A 100 1.39 4.56 8.47
CA SER A 100 1.34 3.19 8.98
C SER A 100 -0.04 2.59 8.73
N MET A 101 -0.08 1.29 8.46
CA MET A 101 -1.31 0.57 8.18
C MET A 101 -1.35 -0.73 8.97
N THR A 102 -2.44 -0.96 9.69
CA THR A 102 -2.64 -2.16 10.50
C THR A 102 -4.02 -2.77 10.24
N PRO A 103 -4.10 -4.07 9.88
CA PRO A 103 -3.00 -4.98 9.55
C PRO A 103 -2.39 -4.72 8.16
N THR A 104 -1.18 -5.25 7.90
CA THR A 104 -0.50 -5.18 6.59
C THR A 104 -0.78 -6.38 5.67
N LYS A 105 -1.40 -7.43 6.23
CA LYS A 105 -1.77 -8.67 5.53
C LYS A 105 -3.24 -8.98 5.77
N VAL A 106 -3.86 -9.60 4.78
CA VAL A 106 -5.23 -10.09 4.86
C VAL A 106 -5.28 -11.57 4.52
N ARG A 107 -6.20 -12.30 5.14
CA ARG A 107 -6.48 -13.70 4.80
C ARG A 107 -7.61 -13.77 3.79
N LEU A 108 -7.35 -14.45 2.68
CA LEU A 108 -8.30 -14.76 1.62
C LEU A 108 -8.76 -16.21 1.72
N VAL A 109 -10.03 -16.46 1.42
CA VAL A 109 -10.66 -17.78 1.41
C VAL A 109 -11.56 -17.88 0.18
N GLY A 110 -11.34 -18.91 -0.64
CA GLY A 110 -12.11 -19.08 -1.87
C GLY A 110 -11.53 -20.20 -2.74
N PRO A 111 -12.02 -20.34 -3.99
CA PRO A 111 -11.51 -21.33 -4.92
C PRO A 111 -10.02 -21.15 -5.19
N GLU A 112 -9.29 -22.27 -5.19
CA GLU A 112 -7.84 -22.28 -5.39
C GLU A 112 -7.40 -21.55 -6.68
N LYS A 113 -8.14 -21.76 -7.78
CA LYS A 113 -7.90 -21.07 -9.06
C LYS A 113 -8.03 -19.55 -8.95
N SER A 114 -9.04 -19.06 -8.24
CA SER A 114 -9.25 -17.62 -8.01
C SER A 114 -8.17 -17.04 -7.11
N LEU A 115 -7.78 -17.77 -6.06
CA LEU A 115 -6.72 -17.35 -5.14
C LEU A 115 -5.33 -17.33 -5.78
N ALA A 116 -5.07 -18.23 -6.73
CA ALA A 116 -3.82 -18.26 -7.48
C ALA A 116 -3.59 -16.97 -8.27
N ALA A 117 -4.65 -16.34 -8.79
CA ALA A 117 -4.58 -15.10 -9.56
C ALA A 117 -4.39 -13.82 -8.70
N ILE A 118 -4.53 -13.91 -7.37
CA ILE A 118 -4.50 -12.74 -6.47
C ILE A 118 -3.16 -12.67 -5.73
N ASP A 119 -2.30 -11.73 -6.07
CA ASP A 119 -1.01 -11.52 -5.39
C ASP A 119 -1.07 -10.48 -4.26
N SER A 120 -1.93 -9.48 -4.41
CA SER A 120 -2.15 -8.42 -3.43
C SER A 120 -3.58 -7.90 -3.51
N VAL A 121 -4.05 -7.32 -2.40
CA VAL A 121 -5.31 -6.57 -2.38
C VAL A 121 -5.04 -5.10 -2.19
N THR A 122 -5.91 -4.25 -2.75
CA THR A 122 -5.83 -2.80 -2.60
C THR A 122 -6.91 -2.30 -1.65
N THR A 123 -6.66 -1.20 -0.95
CA THR A 123 -7.73 -0.47 -0.25
C THR A 123 -8.58 0.33 -1.24
N VAL A 124 -9.79 0.69 -0.83
CA VAL A 124 -10.57 1.68 -1.59
C VAL A 124 -9.78 2.99 -1.64
N PRO A 125 -9.64 3.62 -2.82
CA PRO A 125 -8.98 4.92 -2.93
C PRO A 125 -9.66 5.94 -2.02
N MET A 126 -8.88 6.60 -1.18
CA MET A 126 -9.39 7.58 -0.22
C MET A 126 -8.40 8.73 -0.09
N GLU A 127 -8.91 9.95 -0.20
CA GLU A 127 -8.13 11.14 0.06
C GLU A 127 -8.49 11.68 1.46
N ILE A 128 -7.46 12.00 2.26
CA ILE A 128 -7.62 12.61 3.57
C ILE A 128 -7.01 14.01 3.51
N THR A 129 -7.84 15.05 3.60
CA THR A 129 -7.46 16.46 3.53
C THR A 129 -7.61 17.15 4.89
N ASN A 130 -6.95 18.30 5.06
CA ASN A 130 -7.03 19.17 6.26
C ASN A 130 -6.79 18.43 7.58
N VAL A 131 -5.85 17.49 7.55
CA VAL A 131 -5.54 16.70 8.72
C VAL A 131 -4.51 17.48 9.54
N SER A 132 -4.65 17.47 10.87
CA SER A 132 -3.70 18.07 11.81
C SER A 132 -3.37 17.10 12.95
N GLY A 133 -2.09 17.04 13.35
CA GLY A 133 -1.61 16.14 14.41
C GLY A 133 -1.73 14.64 14.07
N GLU A 134 -1.94 13.81 15.10
CA GLU A 134 -2.15 12.37 14.95
C GLU A 134 -3.56 12.09 14.41
N PHE A 135 -3.65 11.21 13.41
CA PHE A 135 -4.91 10.74 12.87
C PHE A 135 -4.95 9.23 12.69
N SER A 136 -6.16 8.69 12.82
CA SER A 136 -6.48 7.29 12.60
C SER A 136 -7.76 7.19 11.78
N ARG A 137 -7.69 6.49 10.64
CA ARG A 137 -8.81 6.32 9.72
C ARG A 137 -8.99 4.86 9.36
N VAL A 138 -10.22 4.37 9.49
CA VAL A 138 -10.60 3.03 9.03
C VAL A 138 -10.92 3.12 7.53
N VAL A 139 -10.23 2.31 6.73
CA VAL A 139 -10.37 2.26 5.28
C VAL A 139 -10.78 0.85 4.87
N PRO A 140 -11.86 0.68 4.09
CA PRO A 140 -12.27 -0.62 3.59
C PRO A 140 -11.30 -1.14 2.52
N ILE A 141 -11.14 -2.46 2.46
CA ILE A 141 -10.41 -3.14 1.39
C ILE A 141 -11.33 -3.25 0.18
N ASP A 142 -10.81 -3.01 -1.02
CA ASP A 142 -11.58 -3.16 -2.25
C ASP A 142 -11.85 -4.65 -2.53
N THR A 143 -13.12 -5.04 -2.40
CA THR A 143 -13.58 -6.41 -2.61
C THR A 143 -14.18 -6.63 -4.00
N MET A 144 -14.36 -5.56 -4.78
CA MET A 144 -14.97 -5.63 -6.11
C MET A 144 -14.20 -6.55 -7.08
N PRO A 145 -12.85 -6.53 -7.16
CA PRO A 145 -12.11 -7.42 -8.05
C PRO A 145 -12.01 -8.87 -7.54
N LEU A 146 -12.42 -9.15 -6.31
CA LEU A 146 -12.23 -10.46 -5.67
C LEU A 146 -13.38 -11.45 -5.94
N GLY A 147 -14.53 -10.96 -6.43
CA GLY A 147 -15.67 -11.80 -6.81
C GLY A 147 -16.16 -12.71 -5.68
N ILE A 148 -16.01 -14.03 -5.87
CA ILE A 148 -16.43 -15.06 -4.91
C ILE A 148 -15.44 -15.29 -3.75
N VAL A 149 -14.26 -14.67 -3.80
CA VAL A 149 -13.25 -14.79 -2.73
C VAL A 149 -13.65 -13.92 -1.54
N ARG A 150 -13.67 -14.54 -0.36
CA ARG A 150 -13.91 -13.86 0.91
C ARG A 150 -12.59 -13.45 1.55
N LEU A 151 -12.60 -12.35 2.28
CA LEU A 151 -11.41 -11.85 2.98
C LEU A 151 -11.72 -11.43 4.42
N SER A 152 -10.72 -11.55 5.28
CA SER A 152 -10.79 -11.12 6.68
C SER A 152 -9.41 -10.64 7.17
N PRO A 153 -9.33 -9.45 7.80
CA PRO A 153 -10.41 -8.47 8.02
C PRO A 153 -10.79 -7.70 6.75
N LYS A 154 -12.01 -7.12 6.71
CA LYS A 154 -12.53 -6.34 5.56
C LYS A 154 -12.08 -4.87 5.51
N GLN A 155 -11.44 -4.43 6.58
CA GLN A 155 -11.04 -3.05 6.77
C GLN A 155 -9.68 -3.02 7.43
N VAL A 156 -8.94 -1.95 7.16
CA VAL A 156 -7.64 -1.67 7.75
C VAL A 156 -7.68 -0.30 8.40
N THR A 157 -6.87 -0.12 9.44
CA THR A 157 -6.69 1.17 10.08
C THR A 157 -5.41 1.79 9.54
N VAL A 158 -5.52 2.96 8.92
CA VAL A 158 -4.41 3.79 8.49
C VAL A 158 -4.18 4.87 9.53
N THR A 159 -2.96 4.94 10.05
CA THR A 159 -2.55 5.92 11.04
C THR A 159 -1.41 6.76 10.49
N GLY A 160 -1.40 8.04 10.83
CA GLY A 160 -0.31 8.95 10.51
C GLY A 160 -0.22 10.03 11.55
N ASP A 161 0.96 10.63 11.64
CA ASP A 161 1.22 11.78 12.50
C ASP A 161 1.72 12.93 11.62
N MET A 162 1.16 14.12 11.81
CA MET A 162 1.67 15.33 11.15
C MET A 162 2.23 16.28 12.16
N GLY A 163 3.47 16.69 11.90
CA GLY A 163 4.14 17.73 12.64
C GLY A 163 4.06 19.08 11.93
N LEU A 164 4.17 20.14 12.71
CA LEU A 164 4.40 21.49 12.18
C LEU A 164 5.77 21.55 11.50
N ILE A 165 5.83 22.26 10.38
CA ILE A 165 7.08 22.59 9.71
C ILE A 165 7.58 23.93 10.23
N ALA A 166 8.83 23.96 10.68
CA ALA A 166 9.49 25.21 11.02
C ALA A 166 10.58 25.52 9.99
N GLU A 167 10.76 26.80 9.73
CA GLU A 167 11.91 27.31 8.98
C GLU A 167 12.76 28.16 9.91
N ARG A 168 14.07 27.87 9.94
CA ARG A 168 15.02 28.63 10.75
C ARG A 168 16.26 28.94 9.93
N SER A 169 16.73 30.18 10.01
CA SER A 169 17.98 30.59 9.39
C SER A 169 19.10 30.63 10.44
N PHE A 170 20.21 29.97 10.12
CA PHE A 170 21.43 30.00 10.91
C PHE A 170 22.48 30.81 10.15
N GLY A 171 22.78 32.01 10.64
CA GLY A 171 23.86 32.81 10.07
C GLY A 171 25.25 32.28 10.43
N GLY A 172 26.29 32.78 9.78
CA GLY A 172 27.66 32.66 10.28
C GLY A 172 28.27 31.26 10.28
N ILE A 173 27.72 30.30 9.52
CA ILE A 173 28.26 28.93 9.45
C ILE A 173 29.52 28.94 8.57
N PRO A 174 30.66 28.43 9.06
CA PRO A 174 31.90 28.39 8.29
C PRO A 174 31.77 27.43 7.11
N VAL A 175 32.28 27.84 5.94
CA VAL A 175 32.33 26.99 4.75
C VAL A 175 33.61 26.15 4.78
N GLU A 176 33.45 24.82 4.85
CA GLU A 176 34.54 23.86 4.74
C GLU A 176 34.76 23.50 3.26
N THR A 177 36.02 23.30 2.87
CA THR A 177 36.31 22.71 1.55
C THR A 177 36.52 21.21 1.74
N GLY A 178 35.89 20.39 0.90
CA GLY A 178 35.94 18.92 1.02
C GLY A 178 37.34 18.29 0.89
N ALA A 179 38.39 19.11 0.70
CA ALA A 179 39.78 18.70 0.57
C ALA A 179 40.59 18.87 1.89
N GLY A 180 39.94 19.14 3.02
CA GLY A 180 40.62 19.43 4.28
C GLY A 180 41.28 20.81 4.29
N ALA A 181 41.92 21.15 5.40
CA ALA A 181 42.49 22.48 5.69
C ALA A 181 43.72 22.88 4.82
N ILE A 182 43.77 22.52 3.53
CA ILE A 182 44.96 22.69 2.67
C ILE A 182 44.89 23.98 1.84
N THR A 183 44.98 25.07 2.60
CA THR A 183 45.85 26.26 2.45
C THR A 183 46.00 27.10 1.17
N SER A 184 45.52 26.73 -0.02
CA SER A 184 45.75 27.59 -1.22
C SER A 184 44.57 28.42 -1.69
N PHE A 185 43.36 28.29 -1.14
CA PHE A 185 42.17 29.03 -1.60
C PHE A 185 41.47 29.78 -0.45
N ILE A 186 41.23 31.06 -0.65
CA ILE A 186 40.38 31.95 0.16
C ILE A 186 38.94 31.79 -0.36
N VAL A 187 38.06 31.29 0.49
CA VAL A 187 36.62 31.21 0.23
C VAL A 187 36.00 32.55 0.62
N THR A 188 35.40 33.23 -0.35
CA THR A 188 34.65 34.47 -0.13
C THR A 188 33.20 34.27 -0.58
N PRO A 189 32.21 34.42 0.32
CA PRO A 189 32.33 34.68 1.77
C PRO A 189 32.76 33.44 2.58
N PRO A 190 33.56 33.59 3.66
CA PRO A 190 33.98 32.46 4.50
C PRO A 190 32.85 31.93 5.41
N ARG A 191 31.77 32.71 5.54
CA ARG A 191 30.59 32.38 6.33
C ARG A 191 29.35 32.56 5.48
N VAL A 192 28.44 31.60 5.54
CA VAL A 192 27.16 31.67 4.85
C VAL A 192 26.00 31.52 5.83
N SER A 193 24.82 31.96 5.39
CA SER A 193 23.58 31.69 6.10
C SER A 193 22.97 30.42 5.55
N VAL A 194 22.51 29.53 6.44
CA VAL A 194 21.81 28.29 6.05
C VAL A 194 20.37 28.41 6.51
N ALA A 195 19.44 28.37 5.57
CA ALA A 195 18.03 28.18 5.86
C ALA A 195 17.75 26.68 5.98
N VAL A 196 17.20 26.26 7.12
CA VAL A 196 16.76 24.88 7.35
C VAL A 196 15.25 24.84 7.43
N ARG A 197 14.66 23.81 6.82
CA ARG A 197 13.24 23.54 6.83
C ARG A 197 13.01 22.07 7.17
N GLY A 198 12.14 21.81 8.14
CA GLY A 198 11.84 20.46 8.61
C GLY A 198 10.85 20.47 9.79
N PRO A 199 10.63 19.31 10.42
CA PRO A 199 9.77 19.23 11.61
C PRO A 199 10.21 20.19 12.71
N GLU A 200 9.28 20.92 13.30
CA GLU A 200 9.56 21.98 14.28
C GLU A 200 10.48 21.51 15.42
N GLU A 201 10.17 20.37 16.03
CA GLU A 201 10.98 19.79 17.12
C GLU A 201 12.43 19.56 16.70
N ARG A 202 12.65 19.09 15.46
CA ARG A 202 13.97 18.81 14.90
C ARG A 202 14.73 20.09 14.60
N VAL A 203 14.04 21.13 14.14
CA VAL A 203 14.61 22.45 13.84
C VAL A 203 14.95 23.22 15.12
N LEU A 204 14.13 23.08 16.17
CA LEU A 204 14.37 23.67 17.49
C LEU A 204 15.56 23.01 18.20
N ALA A 205 15.67 21.68 18.10
CA ALA A 205 16.81 20.92 18.63
C ALA A 205 18.10 21.11 17.81
N LEU A 206 18.02 21.67 16.60
CA LEU A 206 19.18 21.85 15.73
C LEU A 206 20.09 22.97 16.24
N THR A 207 21.36 22.65 16.45
CA THR A 207 22.42 23.62 16.76
C THR A 207 23.28 23.91 15.53
N ARG A 208 24.04 25.01 15.54
CA ARG A 208 24.94 25.35 14.42
C ARG A 208 25.98 24.27 14.14
N ASP A 209 26.42 23.56 15.17
CA ASP A 209 27.44 22.50 15.05
C ASP A 209 26.94 21.27 14.29
N SER A 210 25.61 21.13 14.17
CA SER A 210 24.94 20.04 13.45
C SER A 210 24.91 20.27 11.94
N LEU A 211 25.25 21.48 11.48
CA LEU A 211 25.20 21.90 10.08
C LEU A 211 26.61 22.00 9.53
N ARG A 212 26.89 21.21 8.50
CA ARG A 212 28.17 21.27 7.79
C ARG A 212 27.94 21.80 6.39
N VAL A 213 28.73 22.79 6.01
CA VAL A 213 28.64 23.43 4.71
C VAL A 213 29.90 23.11 3.94
N VAL A 214 29.77 22.33 2.87
CA VAL A 214 30.90 21.86 2.07
C VAL A 214 30.87 22.50 0.69
N ALA A 215 31.92 23.24 0.35
CA ALA A 215 32.13 23.74 -1.01
C ALA A 215 32.75 22.64 -1.87
N HIS A 216 32.05 22.26 -2.95
CA HIS A 216 32.54 21.31 -3.93
C HIS A 216 33.33 22.07 -5.00
N ILE A 217 34.62 21.75 -5.13
CA ILE A 217 35.50 22.32 -6.14
C ILE A 217 35.34 21.49 -7.42
N THR A 218 34.42 21.91 -8.30
CA THR A 218 34.30 21.31 -9.63
C THR A 218 35.27 21.98 -10.59
N GLY A 219 36.33 21.26 -10.95
CA GLY A 219 37.28 21.68 -11.98
C GLY A 219 38.54 22.33 -11.42
N ALA A 220 39.69 21.83 -11.87
CA ALA A 220 41.00 22.42 -11.62
C ALA A 220 41.10 23.80 -12.27
N THR A 221 40.64 24.86 -11.59
CA THR A 221 40.91 26.24 -12.01
C THR A 221 42.01 26.83 -11.16
N THR A 222 43.21 26.81 -11.73
CA THR A 222 44.48 27.30 -11.20
C THR A 222 44.51 28.81 -10.87
N SER A 223 43.41 29.53 -11.08
CA SER A 223 43.27 31.00 -10.97
C SER A 223 42.09 31.49 -10.12
N GLY A 224 41.25 30.59 -9.59
CA GLY A 224 40.01 30.94 -8.89
C GLY A 224 38.76 30.66 -9.72
N GLY A 225 37.66 30.35 -9.03
CA GLY A 225 36.42 29.88 -9.65
C GLY A 225 35.24 29.93 -8.69
N VAL A 226 34.05 29.67 -9.22
CA VAL A 226 32.80 29.59 -8.44
C VAL A 226 32.60 28.15 -8.01
N ALA A 227 32.50 27.91 -6.70
CA ALA A 227 32.20 26.61 -6.13
C ALA A 227 30.75 26.56 -5.66
N ARG A 228 30.06 25.46 -5.99
CA ARG A 228 28.72 25.18 -5.46
C ARG A 228 28.85 24.68 -4.03
N ILE A 229 27.93 25.13 -3.19
CA ILE A 229 27.91 24.77 -1.78
C ILE A 229 26.84 23.70 -1.57
N THR A 230 27.21 22.63 -0.88
CA THR A 230 26.27 21.61 -0.41
C THR A 230 26.18 21.70 1.11
N VAL A 231 24.96 21.75 1.62
CA VAL A 231 24.72 21.70 3.07
C VAL A 231 24.39 20.28 3.47
N ILE A 232 25.14 19.73 4.41
CA ILE A 232 24.88 18.45 5.03
C ILE A 232 24.09 18.73 6.31
N ALA A 233 22.84 18.27 6.31
CA ALA A 233 21.93 18.37 7.44
C ALA A 233 21.52 16.98 7.96
N PRO A 234 21.08 16.87 9.23
CA PRO A 234 20.56 15.62 9.78
C PRO A 234 19.35 15.07 9.02
N ARG A 235 19.07 13.77 9.17
CA ARG A 235 17.96 13.07 8.50
C ARG A 235 16.63 13.82 8.68
N GLY A 236 15.86 13.98 7.61
CA GLY A 236 14.53 14.62 7.66
C GLY A 236 14.57 16.16 7.79
N ILE A 237 15.74 16.80 7.63
CA ILE A 237 15.87 18.25 7.53
C ILE A 237 16.41 18.59 6.14
N THR A 238 15.70 19.45 5.42
CA THR A 238 16.20 20.05 4.18
C THR A 238 16.91 21.36 4.52
N ALA A 239 18.12 21.54 4.02
CA ALA A 239 18.91 22.74 4.29
C ALA A 239 19.42 23.35 2.98
N ARG A 240 19.36 24.68 2.89
CA ARG A 240 19.83 25.45 1.74
C ARG A 240 20.74 26.58 2.20
N ALA A 241 21.92 26.69 1.59
CA ALA A 241 22.80 27.82 1.80
C ALA A 241 22.33 29.03 1.00
N ILE A 242 22.41 30.21 1.62
CA ILE A 242 22.15 31.51 1.02
C ILE A 242 23.39 32.36 1.35
N PRO A 243 24.24 32.69 0.35
CA PRO A 243 24.18 32.31 -1.07
C PRO A 243 24.49 30.83 -1.35
N ASP A 244 24.03 30.31 -2.48
CA ASP A 244 24.22 28.92 -2.94
C ASP A 244 25.57 28.66 -3.63
N SER A 245 26.36 29.72 -3.82
CA SER A 245 27.68 29.69 -4.43
C SER A 245 28.67 30.58 -3.68
N VAL A 246 29.93 30.15 -3.64
CA VAL A 246 31.06 30.91 -3.10
C VAL A 246 32.15 31.06 -4.14
N THR A 247 32.85 32.20 -4.10
CA THR A 247 34.02 32.43 -4.93
C THR A 247 35.29 31.96 -4.22
N LEU A 248 36.12 31.20 -4.94
CA LEU A 248 37.43 30.74 -4.48
C LEU A 248 38.51 31.60 -5.12
N ARG A 249 39.35 32.26 -4.31
CA ARG A 249 40.55 32.97 -4.78
C ARG A 249 41.80 32.31 -4.25
N ARG A 250 42.83 32.10 -5.10
CA ARG A 250 44.09 31.53 -4.62
C ARG A 250 44.79 32.49 -3.65
N ARG A 251 45.28 32.01 -2.51
CA ARG A 251 46.11 32.78 -1.58
C ARG A 251 47.46 33.04 -2.27
N SER A 252 47.71 34.28 -2.69
CA SER A 252 49.02 34.66 -3.23
C SER A 252 50.08 34.60 -2.13
N PRO A 253 51.29 34.07 -2.41
CA PRO A 253 52.38 34.08 -1.44
C PRO A 253 52.84 35.52 -1.16
N PRO A 254 53.31 35.83 0.07
CA PRO A 254 53.85 37.16 0.38
C PRO A 254 55.07 37.46 -0.50
N PRO A 255 55.25 38.72 -0.95
CA PRO A 255 56.41 39.09 -1.76
C PRO A 255 57.70 38.88 -0.97
N ALA A 256 58.68 38.21 -1.59
CA ALA A 256 59.98 37.94 -0.99
C ALA A 256 60.69 39.25 -0.61
N PRO A 257 61.38 39.34 0.53
CA PRO A 257 62.10 40.54 0.93
C PRO A 257 63.23 40.82 -0.08
N ARG A 258 63.18 42.01 -0.69
CA ARG A 258 64.28 42.53 -1.51
C ARG A 258 65.55 42.63 -0.64
N ARG A 259 66.53 41.77 -0.90
CA ARG A 259 67.91 41.99 -0.43
C ARG A 259 68.39 43.33 -0.99
N ARG A 260 68.61 44.32 -0.12
CA ARG A 260 69.38 45.52 -0.44
C ARG A 260 70.84 45.10 -0.58
N GLY A 261 71.44 45.43 -1.73
CA GLY A 261 72.89 45.38 -1.95
C GLY A 261 73.57 46.60 -1.34
#